data_AF-A0A1M6C2J8-F1
#
_entry.id   AF-A0A1M6C2J8-F1
#
_cell.length_a   1.000
_cell.length_b   1.000
_cell.length_c   1.000
_cell.angle_alpha   90.00
_cell.angle_beta   90.00
_cell.angle_gamma   90.00
#
_symmetry.space_group_name_H-M   'P 1'
#
loop_
_entity.id
_entity.type
_entity.pdbx_description
1 polymer ?
#
loop_
_entity_poly.entity_id
_entity_poly.type
_entity_poly.pdbx_seq_one_letter_code
_entity_poly.pdbx_strand_id
1 'polypeptide(L)'
;MDSIFVVLYACLESNYVNISFFRQWSERLIGLSTCPKDWLISLTTASSEDEVSNVLRDCLLETGEILGDRYNQLLLGFLYLAYQKQLISPEKFVGELIDVVDAADMEIIGCGNILVEPTGTMSVENVDGCVLEVLKQFAEDCSRLFKRLDAEVIYEKEKEIFEQ
;
A
#
# COMPACT_ATOMS: atom_id res chain seq x y z
N MET A 1 2.07 13.75 -8.70
CA MET A 1 2.62 12.67 -7.86
C MET A 1 1.42 11.85 -7.42
N ASP A 2 1.51 10.52 -7.30
CA ASP A 2 0.44 9.79 -6.60
C ASP A 2 0.36 10.35 -5.19
N SER A 3 -0.84 10.56 -4.66
CA SER A 3 -0.96 11.11 -3.31
C SER A 3 -0.29 10.20 -2.30
N ILE A 4 0.46 10.83 -1.39
CA ILE A 4 1.09 10.14 -0.28
C ILE A 4 0.08 9.36 0.56
N PHE A 5 -1.13 9.90 0.76
CA PHE A 5 -2.15 9.25 1.58
C PHE A 5 -2.68 7.99 0.91
N VAL A 6 -2.91 8.00 -0.41
CA VAL A 6 -3.31 6.79 -1.16
C VAL A 6 -2.22 5.72 -1.10
N VAL A 7 -0.95 6.11 -1.25
CA VAL A 7 0.18 5.15 -1.20
C VAL A 7 0.31 4.55 0.19
N LEU A 8 0.29 5.38 1.24
CA LEU A 8 0.35 4.93 2.64
C LEU A 8 -0.82 4.01 3.00
N TYR A 9 -2.02 4.37 2.55
CA TYR A 9 -3.22 3.57 2.78
C TYR A 9 -3.14 2.21 2.08
N ALA A 10 -2.69 2.18 0.82
CA ALA A 10 -2.46 0.91 0.11
C ALA A 10 -1.38 0.04 0.79
N CYS A 11 -0.30 0.64 1.31
CA CYS A 11 0.73 -0.09 2.05
C CYS A 11 0.19 -0.76 3.33
N LEU A 12 -0.69 -0.07 4.05
CA LEU A 12 -1.34 -0.59 5.27
C LEU A 12 -2.26 -1.77 4.92
N GLU A 13 -3.22 -1.54 4.03
CA GLU A 13 -4.26 -2.52 3.68
C GLU A 13 -3.65 -3.80 3.07
N SER A 14 -2.58 -3.66 2.28
CA SER A 14 -1.89 -4.82 1.69
C SER A 14 -1.01 -5.60 2.68
N ASN A 15 -0.94 -5.20 3.96
CA ASN A 15 -0.01 -5.73 4.97
C ASN A 15 1.48 -5.66 4.54
N TYR A 16 1.84 -4.70 3.67
CA TYR A 16 3.22 -4.56 3.20
C TYR A 16 4.11 -3.87 4.24
N VAL A 17 3.51 -3.03 5.08
CA VAL A 17 4.13 -2.42 6.26
C VAL A 17 3.19 -2.60 7.46
N ASN A 18 3.75 -2.48 8.66
CA ASN A 18 2.99 -2.58 9.91
C ASN A 18 2.94 -1.23 10.63
N ILE A 19 2.22 -1.17 11.75
CA ILE A 19 2.10 0.06 12.57
C ILE A 19 3.45 0.70 12.96
N SER A 20 4.48 -0.12 13.21
CA SER A 20 5.80 0.39 13.61
C SER A 20 6.47 1.20 12.51
N PHE A 21 6.18 0.91 11.24
CA PHE A 21 6.65 1.70 10.11
C PHE A 21 6.04 3.10 10.17
N PHE A 22 4.71 3.21 10.29
CA PHE A 22 4.02 4.51 10.34
C PHE A 22 4.48 5.37 11.51
N ARG A 23 4.67 4.79 12.69
CA ARG A 23 5.19 5.51 13.86
C ARG A 23 6.60 6.05 13.62
N GLN A 24 7.54 5.20 13.23
CA GLN A 24 8.93 5.62 13.00
C GLN A 24 9.01 6.64 11.85
N TRP A 25 8.23 6.43 10.80
CA TRP A 25 8.17 7.31 9.65
C TRP A 25 7.64 8.71 10.02
N SER A 26 6.53 8.76 10.77
CA SER A 26 5.95 10.03 11.25
C SER A 26 6.82 10.73 12.30
N GLU A 27 7.46 9.98 13.21
CA GLU A 27 8.43 10.53 14.17
C GLU A 27 9.60 11.22 13.46
N ARG A 28 10.14 10.61 12.40
CA ARG A 28 11.20 11.21 11.58
C ARG A 28 10.72 12.48 10.90
N LEU A 29 9.52 12.48 10.29
CA LEU A 29 8.95 13.67 9.66
C LEU A 29 8.69 14.80 10.65
N ILE A 30 8.23 14.50 11.86
CA ILE A 30 8.09 15.48 12.94
C ILE A 30 9.45 16.09 13.28
N GLY A 31 10.50 15.28 13.36
CA GLY A 31 11.86 15.76 13.61
C GLY A 31 12.43 16.69 12.53
N LEU A 32 11.91 16.60 11.29
CA LEU A 32 12.28 17.47 10.18
C LEU A 32 11.40 18.72 10.07
N SER A 33 10.19 18.68 10.65
CA SER A 33 9.18 19.73 10.53
C SER A 33 9.34 20.77 11.62
N THR A 34 9.19 22.05 11.26
CA THR A 34 9.18 23.17 12.20
C THR A 34 7.81 23.33 12.89
N CYS A 35 6.74 23.04 12.16
CA CYS A 35 5.35 23.05 12.63
C CYS A 35 4.61 21.84 12.05
N PRO A 36 4.75 20.64 12.64
CA PRO A 36 4.18 19.42 12.08
C PRO A 36 2.64 19.43 12.13
N LYS A 37 1.98 18.88 11.10
CA LYS A 37 0.53 18.67 11.11
C LYS A 37 0.09 17.61 12.12
N ASP A 38 -1.12 17.79 12.65
CA ASP A 38 -1.73 16.93 13.68
C ASP A 38 -1.86 15.46 13.26
N TRP A 39 -2.07 15.18 11.97
CA TRP A 39 -2.16 13.81 11.48
C TRP A 39 -0.85 13.03 11.65
N LEU A 40 0.32 13.68 11.57
CA LEU A 40 1.61 13.04 11.86
C LEU A 40 1.69 12.65 13.34
N ILE A 41 1.26 13.52 14.23
CA ILE A 41 1.23 13.26 15.68
C ILE A 41 0.29 12.09 15.97
N SER A 42 -0.86 12.06 15.30
CA SER A 42 -1.84 10.97 15.42
C SER A 42 -1.23 9.63 14.97
N LEU A 43 -0.46 9.61 13.87
CA LEU A 43 0.24 8.39 13.44
C LEU A 43 1.32 7.91 14.43
N THR A 44 2.05 8.82 15.10
CA THR A 44 3.05 8.41 16.11
C THR A 44 2.42 7.75 17.33
N THR A 45 1.20 8.15 17.67
CA THR A 45 0.49 7.69 18.88
C THR A 45 -0.45 6.52 18.62
N ALA A 46 -0.81 6.27 17.35
CA ALA A 46 -1.67 5.17 16.94
C ALA A 46 -1.18 3.83 17.49
N SER A 47 -2.07 3.07 18.12
CA SER A 47 -1.83 1.81 18.84
C SER A 47 -2.29 0.56 18.11
N SER A 48 -3.09 0.72 17.07
CA SER A 48 -3.62 -0.35 16.23
C SER A 48 -3.57 0.04 14.75
N GLU A 49 -3.66 -0.96 13.87
CA GLU A 49 -3.80 -0.73 12.42
C GLU A 49 -5.10 -0.01 12.09
N ASP A 50 -6.17 -0.27 12.85
CA ASP A 50 -7.45 0.45 12.72
C ASP A 50 -7.30 1.95 12.99
N GLU A 51 -6.52 2.33 14.02
CA GLU A 51 -6.24 3.74 14.30
C GLU A 51 -5.43 4.39 13.18
N VAL A 52 -4.41 3.72 12.64
CA VAL A 52 -3.67 4.21 11.47
C VAL A 52 -4.59 4.36 10.26
N SER A 53 -5.45 3.36 10.00
CA SER A 53 -6.41 3.37 8.91
C SER A 53 -7.37 4.57 9.04
N ASN A 54 -7.88 4.84 10.24
CA ASN A 54 -8.74 6.00 10.51
C ASN A 54 -8.03 7.32 10.24
N VAL A 55 -6.81 7.50 10.74
CA VAL A 55 -6.02 8.73 10.49
C VAL A 55 -5.79 8.94 8.99
N LEU A 56 -5.42 7.88 8.25
CA LEU A 56 -5.20 7.99 6.81
C LEU A 56 -6.50 8.27 6.04
N ARG A 57 -7.64 7.70 6.47
CA ARG A 57 -8.96 7.99 5.88
C ARG A 57 -9.37 9.44 6.12
N ASP A 58 -9.15 9.96 7.31
CA ASP A 58 -9.44 11.37 7.61
C ASP A 58 -8.60 12.29 6.71
N CYS A 59 -7.31 12.00 6.53
CA CYS A 59 -6.46 12.74 5.59
C CYS A 59 -6.96 12.67 4.14
N LEU A 60 -7.37 11.49 3.66
CA LEU A 60 -7.93 11.32 2.31
C LEU A 60 -9.20 12.15 2.12
N LEU A 61 -10.07 12.20 3.13
CA LEU A 61 -11.30 13.00 3.12
C LEU A 61 -10.99 14.49 3.12
N GLU A 62 -10.02 14.94 3.93
CA GLU A 62 -9.59 16.34 3.99
C GLU A 62 -8.98 16.83 2.69
N THR A 63 -8.20 15.98 2.00
CA THR A 63 -7.61 16.33 0.69
C THR A 63 -8.59 16.15 -0.47
N GLY A 64 -9.79 15.61 -0.22
CA GLY A 64 -10.79 15.35 -1.25
C GLY A 64 -10.39 14.22 -2.21
N GLU A 65 -9.52 13.32 -1.77
CA GLU A 65 -9.02 12.23 -2.59
C GLU A 65 -10.00 11.05 -2.58
N ILE A 66 -10.27 10.55 -3.78
CA ILE A 66 -11.17 9.43 -4.00
C ILE A 66 -10.32 8.20 -4.33
N LEU A 67 -10.51 7.12 -3.57
CA LEU A 67 -9.94 5.83 -3.91
C LEU A 67 -10.62 5.31 -5.18
N GLY A 68 -9.84 5.10 -6.23
CA GLY A 68 -10.31 4.57 -7.51
C GLY A 68 -9.32 3.58 -8.10
N ASP A 69 -9.31 3.41 -9.42
CA ASP A 69 -8.48 2.40 -10.11
C ASP A 69 -7.01 2.46 -9.71
N ARG A 70 -6.48 3.65 -9.46
CA ARG A 70 -5.09 3.82 -9.04
C ARG A 70 -4.82 3.20 -7.67
N TYR A 71 -5.74 3.34 -6.72
CA TYR A 71 -5.64 2.68 -5.42
C TYR A 71 -5.64 1.16 -5.58
N ASN A 72 -6.52 0.61 -6.41
CA ASN A 72 -6.58 -0.83 -6.67
C ASN A 72 -5.27 -1.36 -7.29
N GLN A 73 -4.69 -0.63 -8.24
CA GLN A 73 -3.37 -0.98 -8.80
C GLN A 73 -2.26 -0.97 -7.74
N LEU A 74 -2.25 0.05 -6.86
CA LEU A 74 -1.29 0.15 -5.77
C LEU A 74 -1.48 -0.98 -4.76
N LEU A 75 -2.72 -1.28 -4.38
CA LEU A 75 -3.07 -2.36 -3.48
C LEU A 75 -2.58 -3.70 -4.02
N LEU A 76 -2.87 -4.02 -5.28
CA LEU A 76 -2.40 -5.24 -5.94
C LEU A 76 -0.87 -5.30 -6.04
N GLY A 77 -0.22 -4.17 -6.37
CA GLY A 77 1.24 -4.09 -6.42
C GLY A 77 1.90 -4.32 -5.07
N PHE A 78 1.41 -3.68 -4.00
CA PHE A 78 1.93 -3.88 -2.65
C PHE A 78 1.59 -5.25 -2.08
N LEU A 79 0.42 -5.82 -2.41
CA LEU A 79 0.03 -7.17 -2.04
C LEU A 79 0.99 -8.20 -2.67
N TYR A 80 1.32 -8.04 -3.95
CA TYR A 80 2.31 -8.89 -4.62
C TYR A 80 3.72 -8.72 -4.02
N LEU A 81 4.13 -7.49 -3.68
CA LEU A 81 5.39 -7.26 -2.97
C LEU A 81 5.41 -7.89 -1.57
N ALA A 82 4.30 -7.83 -0.83
CA ALA A 82 4.16 -8.45 0.48
C ALA A 82 4.29 -9.97 0.39
N TYR A 83 3.66 -10.58 -0.62
CA TYR A 83 3.81 -12.00 -0.93
C TYR A 83 5.27 -12.35 -1.28
N GLN A 84 5.91 -11.59 -2.18
CA GLN A 84 7.32 -11.82 -2.54
C GLN A 84 8.27 -11.74 -1.35
N LYS A 85 7.96 -10.88 -0.37
CA LYS A 85 8.71 -10.74 0.88
C LYS A 85 8.30 -11.74 1.97
N GLN A 86 7.37 -12.65 1.69
CA GLN A 86 6.84 -13.64 2.64
C GLN A 86 6.20 -12.99 3.89
N LEU A 87 5.65 -11.78 3.73
CA LEU A 87 4.91 -11.09 4.79
C LEU A 87 3.48 -11.62 4.94
N ILE A 88 2.95 -12.23 3.88
CA ILE A 88 1.64 -12.88 3.83
C ILE A 88 1.79 -14.28 3.24
N SER A 89 0.86 -15.18 3.61
CA SER A 89 0.85 -16.53 3.05
C SER A 89 0.34 -16.53 1.59
N PRO A 90 0.64 -17.59 0.81
CA PRO A 90 0.08 -17.74 -0.53
C PRO A 90 -1.46 -17.73 -0.56
N GLU A 91 -2.10 -18.36 0.43
CA GLU A 91 -3.56 -18.44 0.52
C GLU A 91 -4.16 -17.06 0.79
N LYS A 92 -3.55 -16.28 1.69
CA LYS A 92 -3.96 -14.89 1.93
C LYS A 92 -3.76 -14.05 0.68
N PHE A 93 -2.61 -14.17 0.01
CA PHE A 93 -2.34 -13.46 -1.24
C PHE A 93 -3.42 -13.70 -2.30
N VAL A 94 -3.79 -14.96 -2.54
CA VAL A 94 -4.80 -15.31 -3.55
C VAL A 94 -6.20 -14.87 -3.15
N GLY A 95 -6.59 -15.01 -1.88
CA GLY A 95 -7.88 -14.52 -1.40
C GLY A 95 -8.04 -13.02 -1.63
N GLU A 96 -7.07 -12.23 -1.16
CA GLU A 96 -7.08 -10.78 -1.30
C GLU A 96 -7.01 -10.34 -2.77
N LEU A 97 -6.25 -11.06 -3.61
CA LEU A 97 -6.18 -10.78 -5.05
C LEU A 97 -7.56 -10.92 -5.71
N ILE A 98 -8.30 -11.99 -5.40
CA ILE A 98 -9.64 -12.24 -5.92
C ILE A 98 -10.59 -11.14 -5.43
N ASP A 99 -10.59 -10.85 -4.13
CA ASP A 99 -11.47 -9.85 -3.52
C ASP A 99 -11.29 -8.47 -4.16
N VAL A 100 -10.05 -8.03 -4.38
CA VAL A 100 -9.76 -6.73 -4.99
C VAL A 100 -10.21 -6.68 -6.45
N VAL A 101 -10.01 -7.76 -7.21
CA VAL A 101 -10.33 -7.81 -8.65
C VAL A 101 -11.84 -7.84 -8.86
N ASP A 102 -12.55 -8.63 -8.07
CA ASP A 102 -14.00 -8.72 -8.10
C ASP A 102 -14.65 -7.41 -7.65
N ALA A 103 -14.14 -6.78 -6.58
CA ALA A 103 -14.69 -5.51 -6.09
C ALA A 103 -14.42 -4.32 -7.03
N ALA A 104 -13.31 -4.36 -7.77
CA ALA A 104 -12.90 -3.29 -8.66
C ALA A 104 -13.44 -3.44 -10.09
N ASP A 105 -14.23 -4.47 -10.39
CA ASP A 105 -14.65 -4.86 -11.75
C ASP A 105 -13.46 -4.81 -12.74
N MET A 106 -12.27 -5.20 -12.28
CA MET A 106 -11.05 -5.05 -13.06
C MET A 106 -11.03 -6.10 -14.18
N GLU A 107 -11.12 -5.65 -15.44
CA GLU A 107 -10.94 -6.48 -16.65
C GLU A 107 -9.53 -7.11 -16.78
N ILE A 108 -8.70 -6.98 -15.75
CA ILE A 108 -7.34 -7.51 -15.71
C ILE A 108 -7.36 -9.05 -15.70
N ILE A 109 -8.45 -9.72 -15.31
CA ILE A 109 -8.37 -11.15 -14.97
C ILE A 109 -9.56 -11.98 -15.44
N GLY A 110 -9.29 -12.90 -16.37
CA GLY A 110 -9.97 -14.19 -16.37
C GLY A 110 -9.47 -15.01 -15.18
N CYS A 111 -9.98 -14.78 -13.97
CA CYS A 111 -9.61 -15.45 -12.71
C CYS A 111 -9.96 -16.96 -12.68
N GLY A 112 -10.24 -17.57 -13.84
CA GLY A 112 -10.89 -18.88 -13.93
C GLY A 112 -10.11 -20.04 -13.31
N ASN A 113 -8.81 -19.93 -13.04
CA ASN A 113 -7.98 -21.06 -12.57
C ASN A 113 -6.76 -20.65 -11.70
N ILE A 114 -6.90 -19.75 -10.70
CA ILE A 114 -5.78 -19.55 -9.74
C ILE A 114 -5.69 -20.78 -8.81
N LEU A 115 -4.82 -21.74 -9.13
CA LEU A 115 -4.54 -22.92 -8.32
C LEU A 115 -3.29 -22.68 -7.47
N VAL A 116 -3.43 -22.69 -6.15
CA VAL A 116 -2.32 -22.59 -5.18
C VAL A 116 -1.94 -24.00 -4.72
N GLU A 117 -0.70 -24.43 -4.95
CA GLU A 117 -0.21 -25.69 -4.40
C GLU A 117 0.19 -25.55 -2.91
N PRO A 118 0.06 -26.62 -2.09
CA PRO A 118 0.14 -26.55 -0.62
C PRO A 118 1.56 -26.39 -0.07
N THR A 119 2.56 -26.22 -0.93
CA THR A 119 3.99 -26.29 -0.61
C THR A 119 4.63 -24.93 -0.33
N GLY A 120 3.87 -23.84 -0.37
CA GLY A 120 4.41 -22.49 -0.15
C GLY A 120 5.22 -21.92 -1.32
N THR A 121 5.34 -22.68 -2.41
CA THR A 121 5.80 -22.20 -3.72
C THR A 121 4.58 -22.03 -4.61
N MET A 122 4.25 -20.79 -5.02
CA MET A 122 3.41 -20.63 -6.20
C MET A 122 4.18 -21.22 -7.39
N SER A 123 3.77 -22.37 -7.90
CA SER A 123 4.06 -22.72 -9.28
C SER A 123 3.25 -21.74 -10.14
N VAL A 124 3.98 -20.86 -10.81
CA VAL A 124 3.49 -19.81 -11.73
C VAL A 124 2.74 -20.38 -12.94
N GLU A 125 2.48 -21.69 -12.98
CA GLU A 125 1.97 -22.38 -14.17
C GLU A 125 0.46 -22.16 -14.41
N ASN A 126 -0.29 -21.59 -13.46
CA ASN A 126 -1.76 -21.45 -13.58
C ASN A 126 -2.33 -20.03 -13.42
N VAL A 127 -1.48 -19.02 -13.16
CA VAL A 127 -1.87 -17.62 -13.34
C VAL A 127 -1.59 -17.29 -14.80
N ASP A 128 -2.59 -16.86 -15.58
CA ASP A 128 -2.37 -16.43 -16.96
C ASP A 128 -1.14 -15.51 -17.00
N GLY A 129 -0.17 -15.82 -17.87
CA GLY A 129 1.10 -15.10 -17.94
C GLY A 129 0.91 -13.58 -18.03
N CYS A 130 -0.21 -13.14 -18.63
CA CYS A 130 -0.61 -11.75 -18.70
C CYS A 130 -0.85 -11.12 -17.32
N VAL A 131 -1.49 -11.84 -16.40
CA VAL A 131 -1.83 -11.36 -15.05
C VAL A 131 -0.57 -11.19 -14.20
N LEU A 132 0.36 -12.14 -14.30
CA LEU A 132 1.63 -12.05 -13.58
C LEU A 132 2.50 -10.88 -14.08
N GLU A 133 2.51 -10.61 -15.38
CA GLU A 133 3.20 -9.45 -15.95
C GLU A 133 2.61 -8.13 -15.44
N VAL A 134 1.28 -8.03 -15.37
CA VAL A 134 0.59 -6.85 -14.82
C VAL A 134 0.93 -6.66 -13.33
N LEU A 135 0.89 -7.73 -12.53
CA LEU A 135 1.25 -7.65 -11.10
C LEU A 135 2.71 -7.23 -10.90
N LYS A 136 3.63 -7.74 -11.73
CA LYS A 136 5.04 -7.30 -11.72
C LYS A 136 5.17 -5.82 -12.05
N GLN A 137 4.45 -5.33 -13.07
CA GLN A 137 4.46 -3.91 -13.43
C GLN A 137 3.97 -3.04 -12.27
N PHE A 138 2.84 -3.41 -11.64
CA PHE A 138 2.33 -2.68 -10.47
C PHE A 138 3.30 -2.71 -9.30
N ALA A 139 3.93 -3.84 -9.04
CA ALA A 139 4.93 -3.98 -7.97
C ALA A 139 6.21 -3.19 -8.22
N GLU A 140 6.65 -3.07 -9.47
CA GLU A 140 7.77 -2.19 -9.82
C GLU A 140 7.44 -0.72 -9.52
N ASP A 141 6.25 -0.27 -9.92
CA ASP A 141 5.80 1.10 -9.65
C ASP A 141 5.64 1.35 -8.15
N CYS A 142 5.05 0.41 -7.40
CA CYS A 142 4.95 0.46 -5.95
C CYS A 142 6.33 0.50 -5.29
N SER A 143 7.30 -0.27 -5.77
CA SER A 143 8.68 -0.25 -5.26
C SER A 143 9.35 1.11 -5.45
N ARG A 144 9.10 1.78 -6.57
CA ARG A 144 9.61 3.14 -6.84
C ARG A 144 8.94 4.17 -5.94
N LEU A 145 7.62 4.08 -5.77
CA LEU A 145 6.86 4.98 -4.90
C LEU A 145 7.26 4.81 -3.43
N PHE A 146 7.36 3.58 -2.95
CA PHE A 146 7.74 3.30 -1.57
C PHE A 146 9.13 3.83 -1.21
N LYS A 147 10.11 3.74 -2.13
CA LYS A 147 11.42 4.36 -1.93
C LYS A 147 11.36 5.88 -1.77
N ARG A 148 10.36 6.54 -2.36
CA ARG A 148 10.16 7.99 -2.23
C ARG A 148 9.51 8.36 -0.91
N LEU A 149 8.91 7.41 -0.19
CA LEU A 149 8.39 7.62 1.16
C LEU A 149 9.50 7.68 2.22
N ASP A 150 10.78 7.58 1.87
CA ASP A 150 11.83 7.93 2.83
C ASP A 150 11.59 9.35 3.39
N ALA A 151 11.68 9.51 4.71
CA ALA A 151 11.17 10.69 5.41
C ALA A 151 11.86 11.99 4.92
N GLU A 152 13.17 11.95 4.75
CA GLU A 152 13.96 13.06 4.25
C GLU A 152 13.60 13.36 2.79
N VAL A 153 13.54 12.33 1.94
CA VAL A 153 13.22 12.47 0.51
C VAL A 153 11.83 13.07 0.30
N ILE A 154 10.83 12.61 1.05
CA ILE A 154 9.45 13.07 0.88
C ILE A 154 9.26 14.46 1.47
N TYR A 155 9.87 14.75 2.63
CA TYR A 155 9.80 16.05 3.27
C TYR A 155 10.40 17.16 2.39
N GLU A 156 11.55 16.91 1.76
CA GLU A 156 12.17 17.85 0.82
C GLU A 156 11.28 18.16 -0.40
N LYS A 157 10.48 17.18 -0.84
CA LYS A 157 9.65 17.32 -2.05
C LYS A 157 8.26 17.87 -1.79
N GLU A 158 7.68 17.56 -0.64
CA GLU A 158 6.27 17.80 -0.33
C GLU A 158 6.07 18.46 1.03
N LYS A 159 6.97 19.39 1.37
CA LYS A 159 7.00 20.08 2.66
C LYS A 159 5.62 20.62 3.13
N GLU A 160 4.83 21.19 2.22
CA GLU A 160 3.51 21.77 2.50
C GLU A 160 2.46 20.75 2.97
N ILE A 161 2.68 19.46 2.70
CA ILE A 161 1.81 18.39 3.19
C ILE A 161 2.04 18.17 4.70
N PHE A 162 3.26 18.41 5.17
CA PHE A 162 3.70 18.09 6.54
C PHE A 162 3.68 19.30 7.48
N GLU A 163 3.72 20.52 6.94
CA GLU A 163 3.72 21.76 7.73
C GLU A 163 2.42 22.57 7.57
N GLN A 164 2.05 23.31 8.62
CA GLN A 164 1.02 24.37 8.59
C GLN A 164 1.64 25.75 8.45
#